data_AF-A0A849QZP4-F1
#
_entry.id   AF-A0A849QZP4-F1
#
_cell.length_a   1.000
_cell.length_b   1.000
_cell.length_c   1.000
_cell.angle_alpha   90.00
_cell.angle_beta   90.00
_cell.angle_gamma   90.00
#
_symmetry.space_group_name_H-M   'P 1'
#
loop_
_entity.id
_entity.type
_entity.pdbx_description
1 polymer ?
#
loop_
_entity_poly.entity_id
_entity_poly.type
_entity_poly.pdbx_seq_one_letter_code
_entity_poly.pdbx_strand_id
1 'polypeptide(L)'
;AACGKIAKQILEKNGISDAVDANVIACAATVNELVVYTCMGTTDASIIWKASLVGTENETDTIEIPKEQNIIKIIPIGTLTFSESQDMAKQFVDFVTSAEGKAIFETHGFTTYPNEKYEYGDG
;
A
#
# COMPACT_ATOMS: atom_id res chain seq x y z
N ALA A 1 3.72 -7.83 1.21
CA ALA A 1 2.66 -8.49 2.00
C ALA A 1 1.32 -7.90 1.60
N ALA A 2 0.23 -8.67 1.65
CA ALA A 2 -1.11 -8.16 1.31
C ALA A 2 -1.60 -7.08 2.31
N CYS A 3 -2.45 -6.16 1.85
CA CYS A 3 -2.97 -5.04 2.64
C CYS A 3 -3.60 -5.51 3.96
N GLY A 4 -4.53 -6.47 3.90
CA GLY A 4 -5.22 -6.97 5.10
C GLY A 4 -4.28 -7.57 6.16
N LYS A 5 -3.18 -8.22 5.74
CA LYS A 5 -2.18 -8.72 6.69
C LYS A 5 -1.47 -7.56 7.41
N ILE A 6 -1.13 -6.50 6.69
CA ILE A 6 -0.50 -5.32 7.28
C ILE A 6 -1.49 -4.57 8.17
N ALA A 7 -2.75 -4.42 7.75
CA ALA A 7 -3.81 -3.84 8.55
C ALA A 7 -3.94 -4.55 9.89
N LYS A 8 -4.02 -5.90 9.89
CA LYS A 8 -4.06 -6.67 11.13
C LYS A 8 -2.84 -6.42 12.03
N GLN A 9 -1.63 -6.42 11.45
CA GLN A 9 -0.40 -6.14 12.21
C GLN A 9 -0.39 -4.71 12.80
N ILE A 10 -0.94 -3.72 12.09
CA ILE A 10 -1.11 -2.36 12.60
C ILE A 10 -2.08 -2.37 13.79
N LEU A 11 -3.22 -3.04 13.69
CA LEU A 11 -4.20 -3.12 14.77
C LEU A 11 -3.63 -3.82 16.02
N GLU A 12 -2.90 -4.91 15.83
CA GLU A 12 -2.18 -5.64 16.90
C GLU A 12 -1.12 -4.75 17.56
N LYS A 13 -0.29 -4.06 16.77
CA LYS A 13 0.74 -3.12 17.25
C LYS A 13 0.14 -2.02 18.15
N ASN A 14 -1.08 -1.58 17.85
CA ASN A 14 -1.77 -0.53 18.60
C ASN A 14 -2.70 -1.08 19.71
N GLY A 15 -2.76 -2.40 19.91
CA GLY A 15 -3.54 -3.03 20.98
C GLY A 15 -5.06 -2.93 20.82
N ILE A 16 -5.55 -2.70 19.60
CA ILE A 16 -6.98 -2.49 19.31
C ILE A 16 -7.61 -3.59 18.43
N SER A 17 -6.86 -4.66 18.10
CA SER A 17 -7.33 -5.72 17.19
C SER A 17 -8.66 -6.32 17.63
N ASP A 18 -8.80 -6.77 18.88
CA ASP A 18 -10.03 -7.43 19.35
C ASP A 18 -11.25 -6.51 19.27
N ALA A 19 -11.08 -5.23 19.60
CA ALA A 19 -12.15 -4.24 19.53
C ALA A 19 -12.57 -3.95 18.08
N VAL A 20 -11.61 -3.89 17.16
CA VAL A 20 -11.91 -3.69 15.73
C VAL A 20 -12.51 -4.95 15.12
N ASP A 21 -11.95 -6.12 15.40
CA ASP A 21 -12.42 -7.41 14.86
C ASP A 21 -13.89 -7.69 15.24
N ALA A 22 -14.33 -7.25 16.42
CA ALA A 22 -15.74 -7.32 16.83
C ALA A 22 -16.70 -6.47 15.96
N ASN A 23 -16.18 -5.49 15.23
CA ASN A 23 -16.94 -4.59 14.36
C ASN A 23 -16.67 -4.83 12.86
N VAL A 24 -15.83 -5.80 12.50
CA VAL A 24 -15.53 -6.12 11.10
C VAL A 24 -16.75 -6.80 10.47
N ILE A 25 -17.37 -6.11 9.51
CA ILE A 25 -18.53 -6.64 8.76
C ILE A 25 -18.15 -7.30 7.43
N ALA A 26 -16.93 -7.03 6.92
CA ALA A 26 -16.45 -7.57 5.66
C ALA A 26 -14.93 -7.67 5.61
N CYS A 27 -14.42 -8.71 4.94
CA CYS A 27 -13.03 -8.84 4.50
C CYS A 27 -13.08 -9.21 3.01
N ALA A 28 -12.49 -8.37 2.15
CA ALA A 28 -12.53 -8.60 0.71
C ALA A 28 -11.27 -9.31 0.20
N ALA A 29 -11.37 -9.89 -1.00
CA ALA A 29 -10.23 -10.55 -1.66
C ALA A 29 -9.24 -9.52 -2.20
N THR A 30 -9.74 -8.34 -2.60
CA THR A 30 -8.93 -7.26 -3.18
C THR A 30 -9.21 -5.92 -2.50
N VAL A 31 -8.23 -5.02 -2.55
CA VAL A 31 -8.39 -3.64 -2.03
C VAL A 31 -9.42 -2.83 -2.83
N ASN A 32 -9.61 -3.14 -4.11
CA ASN A 32 -10.57 -2.42 -4.96
C ASN A 32 -12.02 -2.67 -4.53
N GLU A 33 -12.34 -3.88 -4.06
CA GLU A 33 -13.67 -4.19 -3.52
C GLU A 33 -13.97 -3.38 -2.25
N LEU A 34 -12.97 -3.19 -1.38
CA LEU A 34 -13.12 -2.34 -0.18
C LEU A 34 -13.37 -0.88 -0.54
N VAL A 35 -12.68 -0.35 -1.56
CA VAL A 35 -12.93 1.01 -2.07
C VAL A 35 -14.39 1.14 -2.50
N VAL A 36 -14.91 0.18 -3.27
CA VAL A 36 -16.33 0.18 -3.70
C VAL A 36 -17.28 0.16 -2.51
N TYR A 37 -17.06 -0.72 -1.53
CA TYR A 37 -17.92 -0.81 -0.34
C TYR A 37 -17.95 0.48 0.47
N THR A 38 -16.81 1.16 0.59
CA THR A 38 -16.70 2.44 1.30
C THR A 38 -17.36 3.56 0.50
N CYS A 39 -17.12 3.68 -0.81
CA CYS A 39 -17.79 4.69 -1.65
C CYS A 39 -19.33 4.50 -1.69
N MET A 40 -19.80 3.25 -1.66
CA MET A 40 -21.23 2.93 -1.62
C MET A 40 -21.87 3.12 -0.24
N GLY A 41 -21.10 3.47 0.80
CA GLY A 41 -21.59 3.59 2.18
C GLY A 41 -22.03 2.26 2.80
N THR A 42 -21.59 1.12 2.25
CA THR A 42 -21.87 -0.21 2.81
C THR A 42 -21.00 -0.48 4.06
N THR A 43 -19.87 0.22 4.16
CA THR A 43 -18.96 0.22 5.32
C THR A 43 -18.67 1.67 5.72
N ASP A 44 -18.58 1.96 7.02
CA ASP A 44 -18.23 3.30 7.50
C ASP A 44 -16.75 3.65 7.26
N ALA A 45 -15.85 2.66 7.33
CA ALA A 45 -14.42 2.85 7.12
C ALA A 45 -13.74 1.56 6.62
N SER A 46 -12.65 1.72 5.87
CA SER A 46 -11.78 0.63 5.41
C SER A 46 -10.31 1.00 5.57
N ILE A 47 -9.46 0.01 5.90
CA ILE A 47 -8.00 0.16 5.87
C ILE A 47 -7.49 -0.31 4.51
N ILE A 48 -6.97 0.61 3.71
CA ILE A 48 -6.54 0.38 2.32
C ILE A 48 -5.22 1.11 1.99
N TRP A 49 -4.65 0.84 0.81
CA TRP A 49 -3.52 1.60 0.30
C TRP A 49 -3.98 2.91 -0.34
N LYS A 50 -3.22 4.00 -0.12
CA LYS A 50 -3.48 5.30 -0.74
C LYS A 50 -3.54 5.22 -2.27
N ALA A 51 -2.64 4.46 -2.91
CA ALA A 51 -2.62 4.27 -4.36
C ALA A 51 -3.90 3.61 -4.91
N SER A 52 -4.68 2.92 -4.07
CA SER A 52 -5.96 2.32 -4.47
C SER A 52 -7.11 3.32 -4.57
N LEU A 53 -6.92 4.55 -4.08
CA LEU A 53 -7.93 5.62 -4.13
C LEU A 53 -7.78 6.56 -5.34
N VAL A 54 -6.80 6.30 -6.22
CA VAL A 54 -6.60 7.11 -7.43
C VAL A 54 -7.85 7.02 -8.30
N GLY A 55 -8.46 8.18 -8.61
CA GLY A 55 -9.71 8.29 -9.35
C GLY A 55 -10.99 8.24 -8.50
N THR A 56 -10.89 8.10 -7.17
CA THR A 56 -12.03 8.13 -6.23
C THR A 56 -11.84 9.16 -5.13
N GLU A 57 -10.98 10.16 -5.35
CA GLU A 57 -10.53 11.10 -4.31
C GLU A 57 -11.66 11.97 -3.73
N ASN A 58 -12.75 12.17 -4.48
CA ASN A 58 -13.89 12.97 -4.07
C ASN A 58 -15.07 12.14 -3.51
N GLU A 59 -14.94 10.82 -3.46
CA GLU A 59 -16.00 9.90 -3.05
C GLU A 59 -15.87 9.48 -1.58
N THR A 60 -14.69 9.68 -0.97
CA THR A 60 -14.39 9.24 0.40
C THR A 60 -13.43 10.20 1.10
N ASP A 61 -13.57 10.32 2.42
CA ASP A 61 -12.57 11.00 3.26
C ASP A 61 -11.39 10.05 3.52
N THR A 62 -10.16 10.56 3.37
CA THR A 62 -8.93 9.79 3.64
C THR A 62 -8.28 10.24 4.94
N ILE A 63 -8.09 9.30 5.86
CA ILE A 63 -7.36 9.51 7.12
C ILE A 63 -6.04 8.73 7.05
N GLU A 64 -4.90 9.44 7.03
CA GLU A 64 -3.58 8.80 7.10
C GLU A 64 -3.34 8.22 8.51
N ILE A 65 -2.90 6.96 8.58
CA ILE A 65 -2.47 6.34 9.83
C ILE A 65 -1.12 6.96 10.25
N PRO A 66 -1.01 7.55 11.46
CA PRO A 66 0.22 8.16 11.95
C PRO A 66 1.42 7.21 11.86
N LYS A 67 2.61 7.74 11.52
CA LYS A 67 3.82 6.94 11.27
C LYS A 67 4.16 6.00 12.43
N GLU A 68 3.99 6.47 13.67
CA GLU A 68 4.30 5.75 14.91
C GLU A 68 3.38 4.54 15.12
N GLN A 69 2.15 4.64 14.62
CA GLN A 69 1.11 3.62 14.70
C GLN A 69 1.15 2.68 13.48
N ASN A 70 1.73 3.14 12.37
CA ASN A 70 1.72 2.45 11.09
C ASN A 70 2.88 1.44 10.95
N ILE A 71 2.79 0.58 9.93
CA ILE A 71 3.85 -0.31 9.48
C ILE A 71 4.14 0.03 8.02
N ILE A 72 5.20 0.81 7.80
CA ILE A 72 5.62 1.23 6.46
C ILE A 72 6.24 0.03 5.73
N LYS A 73 5.82 -0.19 4.48
CA LYS A 73 6.39 -1.23 3.61
C LYS A 73 7.02 -0.60 2.37
N ILE A 74 8.28 -0.95 2.14
CA ILE A 74 8.97 -0.72 0.87
C ILE A 74 8.54 -1.81 -0.12
N ILE A 75 8.29 -1.43 -1.37
CA ILE A 75 8.04 -2.34 -2.47
C ILE A 75 9.37 -2.51 -3.23
N PRO A 76 10.11 -3.61 -3.03
CA PRO A 76 11.36 -3.84 -3.75
C PRO A 76 11.08 -4.30 -5.17
N ILE A 77 12.03 -4.00 -6.07
CA ILE A 77 12.13 -4.60 -7.39
C ILE A 77 13.50 -5.27 -7.51
N GLY A 78 13.55 -6.44 -8.14
CA GLY A 78 14.79 -7.18 -8.38
C GLY A 78 14.66 -8.11 -9.58
N THR A 79 15.80 -8.63 -10.05
CA THR A 79 15.85 -9.61 -11.12
C THR A 79 15.81 -11.04 -10.55
N LEU A 80 15.31 -11.99 -11.34
CA LEU A 80 15.38 -13.41 -10.98
C LEU A 80 16.74 -13.99 -11.38
N THR A 81 17.37 -14.72 -10.48
CA THR A 81 18.70 -15.34 -10.71
C THR A 81 18.69 -16.37 -11.84
N PHE A 82 17.54 -16.99 -12.11
CA PHE A 82 17.33 -17.98 -13.16
C PHE A 82 16.64 -17.41 -14.41
N SER A 83 16.62 -16.08 -14.59
CA SER A 83 16.06 -15.47 -15.80
C SER A 83 16.85 -15.88 -17.04
N GLU A 84 16.15 -16.32 -18.09
CA GLU A 84 16.74 -16.59 -19.41
C GLU A 84 17.09 -15.31 -20.18
N SER A 85 16.61 -14.14 -19.71
CA SER A 85 16.78 -12.83 -20.34
C SER A 85 17.35 -11.81 -19.35
N GLN A 86 18.54 -12.11 -18.79
CA GLN A 86 19.17 -11.32 -17.73
C GLN A 86 19.38 -9.84 -18.10
N ASP A 87 19.83 -9.57 -19.32
CA ASP A 87 20.08 -8.20 -19.79
C ASP A 87 18.79 -7.37 -19.87
N MET A 88 17.72 -7.95 -20.43
CA MET A 88 16.41 -7.27 -20.47
C MET A 88 15.83 -7.07 -19.08
N ALA A 89 15.97 -8.07 -18.20
CA ALA A 89 15.52 -7.95 -16.81
C ALA A 89 16.26 -6.80 -16.10
N LYS A 90 17.57 -6.67 -16.31
CA LYS A 90 18.36 -5.56 -15.78
C LYS A 90 17.90 -4.21 -16.35
N GLN A 91 17.72 -4.11 -17.66
CA GLN A 91 17.24 -2.87 -18.29
C GLN A 91 15.86 -2.44 -17.75
N PHE A 92 14.96 -3.40 -17.50
CA PHE A 92 13.66 -3.12 -16.91
C PHE A 92 13.77 -2.60 -15.47
N VAL A 93 14.61 -3.23 -14.64
CA VAL A 93 14.86 -2.76 -13.26
C VAL A 93 15.49 -1.36 -13.27
N ASP A 94 16.47 -1.12 -14.14
CA ASP A 94 17.13 0.19 -14.29
C ASP A 94 16.11 1.25 -14.74
N PHE A 95 15.19 0.93 -15.65
CA PHE A 95 14.09 1.82 -16.07
C PHE A 95 13.12 2.12 -14.92
N VAL A 96 12.61 1.09 -14.23
CA VAL A 96 11.65 1.26 -13.12
C VAL A 96 12.24 2.11 -12.00
N THR A 97 13.54 1.98 -11.74
CA THR A 97 14.24 2.73 -10.68
C THR A 97 14.79 4.09 -11.13
N SER A 98 14.70 4.41 -12.42
CA SER A 98 15.09 5.72 -12.97
C SER A 98 14.13 6.84 -12.51
N ALA A 99 14.53 8.10 -12.74
CA ALA A 99 13.67 9.25 -12.47
C ALA A 99 12.35 9.20 -13.26
N GLU A 100 12.40 8.76 -14.51
CA GLU A 100 11.22 8.61 -15.37
C GLU A 100 10.27 7.53 -14.85
N GLY A 101 10.80 6.33 -14.56
CA GLY A 101 10.00 5.23 -14.02
C GLY A 101 9.34 5.60 -12.70
N LYS A 102 10.10 6.23 -11.80
CA LYS A 102 9.59 6.75 -10.52
C LYS A 102 8.48 7.79 -10.69
N ALA A 103 8.62 8.73 -11.62
CA ALA A 103 7.59 9.73 -11.88
C ALA A 103 6.25 9.08 -12.33
N ILE A 104 6.30 7.99 -13.09
CA ILE A 104 5.09 7.23 -13.49
C ILE A 104 4.40 6.63 -12.26
N PHE A 105 5.15 6.13 -11.27
CA PHE A 105 4.55 5.62 -10.04
C PHE A 105 3.89 6.73 -9.20
N GLU A 106 4.47 7.93 -9.18
CA GLU A 106 3.89 9.08 -8.46
C GLU A 106 2.55 9.52 -9.05
N THR A 107 2.38 9.48 -10.38
CA THR A 107 1.08 9.78 -11.01
C THR A 107 0.00 8.76 -10.67
N HIS A 108 0.40 7.57 -10.20
CA HIS A 108 -0.50 6.51 -9.74
C HIS A 108 -0.58 6.45 -8.19
N GLY A 109 -0.22 7.53 -7.50
CA GLY A 109 -0.44 7.67 -6.05
C GLY A 109 0.57 6.94 -5.18
N PHE A 110 1.66 6.40 -5.75
CA PHE A 110 2.77 5.86 -4.97
C PHE A 110 3.71 6.98 -4.53
N THR A 111 4.48 6.72 -3.47
CA THR A 111 5.58 7.58 -3.05
C THR A 111 6.91 6.93 -3.45
N THR A 112 7.80 7.72 -4.03
CA THR A 112 9.12 7.26 -4.46
C THR A 112 10.00 6.90 -3.28
N TYR A 113 11.01 6.04 -3.50
CA TYR A 113 12.01 5.68 -2.50
C TYR A 113 13.41 6.11 -2.98
N PRO A 114 14.28 6.62 -2.09
CA PRO A 114 14.03 6.95 -0.68
C PRO A 114 13.11 8.17 -0.51
N ASN A 115 12.43 8.28 0.64
CA ASN A 115 11.60 9.43 1.00
C ASN A 115 11.65 9.70 2.50
N GLU A 116 11.94 10.95 2.86
CA GLU A 116 12.14 11.41 4.25
C GLU A 116 10.91 11.15 5.15
N LYS A 117 9.69 11.28 4.59
CA LYS A 117 8.45 11.01 5.33
C LYS A 117 8.40 9.55 5.80
N TYR A 118 8.89 8.63 4.99
CA TYR A 118 8.75 7.20 5.16
C TYR A 118 10.09 6.47 5.35
N GLU A 119 11.08 7.14 5.94
CA GLU A 119 12.38 6.53 6.26
C GLU A 119 12.19 5.18 6.95
N TYR A 120 12.84 4.18 6.38
CA TYR A 120 12.92 2.84 6.92
C TYR A 120 13.99 2.87 8.01
N GLY A 121 13.55 2.84 9.27
CA GLY A 121 14.45 2.58 10.38
C GLY A 121 15.12 1.23 10.13
N ASP A 122 16.44 1.19 10.27
CA ASP A 122 17.28 0.01 10.10
C ASP A 122 16.61 -1.24 10.70
N GLY A 123 16.66 -2.33 9.92
CA GLY A 123 16.15 -3.64 10.34
C GLY A 123 16.86 -4.21 11.56
#